data_AF-A0A7L3LT52-F1
#
_entry.id   AF-A0A7L3LT52-F1
#
_cell.length_a   1.000
_cell.length_b   1.000
_cell.length_c   1.000
_cell.angle_alpha   90.00
_cell.angle_beta   90.00
_cell.angle_gamma   90.00
#
_symmetry.space_group_name_H-M   'P 1'
#
loop_
_entity.id
_entity.type
_entity.pdbx_description
1 polymer ?
#
loop_
_entity_poly.entity_id
_entity_poly.type
_entity_poly.pdbx_seq_one_letter_code
_entity_poly.pdbx_strand_id
1 'polypeptide(L)'
;IIPIFLVHRPANNIPYATVEEELVGDFVKYSVRDGREINLLRRDSEAGQKCCTFQHWVYQKTNGSLLVTDLQGVGMKLTDVGIATLAKGYKGLKGNCSISFIEQFRALHQCNKYCEMLGLSSLRAAQPKQRRMKTVPKPKAREGRDFISSEH
;
A
#
# COMPACT_ATOMS: atom_id res chain seq x y z
N ILE A 1 0.92 18.26 -1.86
CA ILE A 1 1.83 18.32 -0.70
C ILE A 1 2.14 19.78 -0.49
N ILE A 2 1.85 20.33 0.68
CA ILE A 2 2.05 21.76 0.95
C ILE A 2 3.54 22.05 1.17
N PRO A 3 4.00 23.28 0.84
CA PRO A 3 5.37 23.69 1.14
C PRO A 3 5.62 23.83 2.64
N ILE A 4 6.84 23.49 3.04
CA ILE A 4 7.37 23.74 4.39
C ILE A 4 8.48 24.80 4.30
N PHE A 5 8.49 25.75 5.22
CA PHE A 5 9.47 26.83 5.28
C PHE A 5 10.33 26.70 6.53
N LEU A 6 11.66 26.79 6.36
CA LEU A 6 12.59 26.86 7.48
C LEU A 6 12.78 28.33 7.89
N VAL A 7 12.42 28.66 9.13
CA VAL A 7 12.55 30.00 9.70
C VAL A 7 13.72 30.00 10.67
N HIS A 8 14.65 30.94 10.47
CA HIS A 8 15.74 31.23 11.39
C HIS A 8 15.31 32.32 12.40
N ARG A 9 15.50 32.04 13.69
CA ARG A 9 15.05 32.85 14.83
C ARG A 9 16.24 33.18 15.75
N PRO A 10 17.10 34.15 15.39
CA PRO A 10 18.38 34.38 16.06
C PRO A 10 18.24 34.86 17.52
N ALA A 11 17.10 35.42 17.90
CA ALA A 11 16.82 35.91 19.26
C ALA A 11 16.20 34.82 20.18
N ASN A 12 16.02 33.59 19.70
CA ASN A 12 15.35 32.51 20.44
C ASN A 12 16.33 31.38 20.77
N ASN A 13 16.15 30.75 21.93
CA ASN A 13 16.92 29.55 22.33
C ASN A 13 16.72 28.35 21.38
N ILE A 14 15.67 28.36 20.56
CA ILE A 14 15.44 27.40 19.48
C ILE A 14 15.59 28.16 18.14
N PRO A 15 16.80 28.16 17.56
CA PRO A 15 17.15 29.06 16.46
C PRO A 15 16.49 28.70 15.12
N TYR A 16 15.92 27.50 15.00
CA TYR A 16 15.26 27.06 13.77
C TYR A 16 13.87 26.51 14.07
N ALA A 17 12.91 26.81 13.20
CA ALA A 17 11.59 26.23 13.21
C ALA A 17 11.13 25.97 11.77
N THR A 18 10.32 24.94 11.58
CA THR A 18 9.58 24.74 10.35
C THR A 18 8.18 25.31 10.50
N VAL A 19 7.68 25.98 9.46
CA VAL A 19 6.31 26.49 9.40
C VAL A 19 5.67 26.04 8.10
N GLU A 20 4.37 25.77 8.14
CA GLU A 20 3.56 25.36 7.01
C GLU A 20 2.15 25.97 7.12
N GLU A 21 1.38 25.90 6.03
CA GLU A 21 0.00 26.39 6.00
C GLU A 21 -0.88 25.56 6.95
N GLU A 22 -1.67 26.23 7.79
CA GLU A 22 -2.68 25.55 8.62
C GLU A 22 -3.76 24.92 7.72
N LEU A 23 -3.97 23.61 7.89
CA LEU A 23 -5.00 22.88 7.16
C LEU A 23 -6.32 22.89 7.93
N VAL A 24 -7.25 23.74 7.50
CA VAL A 24 -8.59 23.83 8.09
C VAL A 24 -9.50 22.71 7.58
N GLY A 25 -9.99 21.86 8.48
CA GLY A 25 -10.97 20.80 8.21
C GLY A 25 -10.60 19.46 8.85
N ASP A 26 -11.27 18.40 8.42
CA ASP A 26 -11.04 17.05 8.97
C ASP A 26 -9.69 16.50 8.53
N PHE A 27 -8.78 16.37 9.49
CA PHE A 27 -7.46 15.81 9.25
C PHE A 27 -7.55 14.28 9.14
N VAL A 28 -7.17 13.76 7.97
CA VAL A 28 -7.26 12.33 7.65
C VAL A 28 -5.88 11.79 7.27
N LYS A 29 -5.56 10.62 7.81
CA LYS A 29 -4.38 9.84 7.43
C LYS A 29 -4.76 8.79 6.38
N TYR A 30 -4.27 8.98 5.16
CA TYR A 30 -4.59 8.15 3.99
C TYR A 30 -3.66 6.94 3.83
N SER A 31 -2.40 7.04 4.27
CA SER A 31 -1.45 5.92 4.25
C SER A 31 -0.79 5.71 5.61
N VAL A 32 -0.30 4.50 5.86
CA VAL A 32 0.27 4.14 7.17
C VAL A 32 1.74 4.53 7.27
N ARG A 33 2.27 4.56 8.49
CA ARG A 33 3.67 4.91 8.77
C ARG A 33 4.53 3.66 9.03
N ASP A 34 3.94 2.62 9.65
CA ASP A 34 4.69 1.47 10.19
C ASP A 34 4.16 0.10 9.74
N GLY A 35 3.14 0.07 8.88
CA GLY A 35 2.60 -1.17 8.32
C GLY A 35 1.74 -1.99 9.28
N ARG A 36 1.54 -1.51 10.52
CA ARG A 36 0.78 -2.21 11.57
C ARG A 36 -0.70 -1.88 11.55
N GLU A 37 -1.04 -0.65 11.17
CA GLU A 37 -2.43 -0.28 10.94
C GLU A 37 -2.84 -0.56 9.49
N ILE A 38 -3.88 -1.37 9.29
CA ILE A 38 -4.53 -1.51 7.97
C ILE A 38 -5.94 -1.01 8.13
N ASN A 39 -6.14 0.30 8.00
CA ASN A 39 -7.46 0.87 8.13
C ASN A 39 -8.15 0.78 6.76
N LEU A 40 -8.97 -0.25 6.60
CA LEU A 40 -9.60 -0.66 5.33
C LEU A 40 -10.54 0.42 4.78
N LEU A 41 -11.17 1.20 5.65
CA LEU A 41 -12.09 2.30 5.31
C LEU A 41 -11.39 3.51 4.66
N ARG A 42 -10.05 3.63 4.78
CA ARG A 42 -9.27 4.73 4.17
C ARG A 42 -9.34 4.73 2.63
N ARG A 43 -9.67 3.59 2.02
CA ARG A 43 -9.66 3.37 0.56
C ARG A 43 -10.90 3.89 -0.17
N ASP A 44 -11.97 4.24 0.55
CA ASP A 44 -13.25 4.57 -0.10
C ASP A 44 -13.38 6.05 -0.45
N SER A 45 -12.66 6.93 0.27
CA SER A 45 -12.63 8.36 -0.06
C SER A 45 -11.87 8.64 -1.35
N GLU A 46 -12.29 9.67 -2.09
CA GLU A 46 -11.59 10.11 -3.31
C GLU A 46 -10.12 10.44 -3.04
N ALA A 47 -9.87 11.14 -1.92
CA ALA A 47 -8.54 11.49 -1.44
C ALA A 47 -7.67 10.27 -1.16
N GLY A 48 -8.22 9.28 -0.46
CA GLY A 48 -7.53 8.03 -0.16
C GLY A 48 -7.17 7.24 -1.41
N GLN A 49 -8.08 7.16 -2.39
CA GLN A 49 -7.81 6.51 -3.67
C GLN A 49 -6.68 7.21 -4.44
N LYS A 50 -6.73 8.54 -4.56
CA LYS A 50 -5.68 9.33 -5.21
C LYS A 50 -4.34 9.23 -4.48
N CYS A 51 -4.33 9.23 -3.15
CA CYS A 51 -3.12 9.02 -2.35
C CYS A 51 -2.50 7.64 -2.62
N CYS A 52 -3.31 6.58 -2.58
CA CYS A 52 -2.86 5.21 -2.89
C CYS A 52 -2.30 5.10 -4.31
N THR A 53 -2.94 5.74 -5.29
CA THR A 53 -2.47 5.82 -6.67
C THR A 53 -1.17 6.61 -6.80
N PHE A 54 -1.02 7.71 -6.06
CA PHE A 54 0.20 8.49 -6.05
C PHE A 54 1.38 7.66 -5.52
N GLN A 55 1.18 6.89 -4.44
CA GLN A 55 2.21 5.96 -3.96
C GLN A 55 2.62 4.95 -5.04
N HIS A 56 1.66 4.39 -5.77
CA HIS A 56 1.92 3.45 -6.86
C HIS A 56 2.68 4.12 -8.02
N TRP A 57 2.24 5.31 -8.43
CA TRP A 57 2.89 6.06 -9.50
C TRP A 57 4.35 6.36 -9.15
N VAL A 58 4.64 6.83 -7.94
CA VAL A 58 6.02 7.08 -7.50
C VAL A 58 6.83 5.79 -7.47
N TYR A 59 6.28 4.72 -6.92
CA TYR A 59 6.93 3.41 -6.89
C TYR A 59 7.33 2.94 -8.30
N GLN A 60 6.39 2.98 -9.26
CA GLN A 60 6.66 2.57 -10.63
C GLN A 60 7.67 3.49 -11.33
N LYS A 61 7.56 4.82 -11.17
CA LYS A 61 8.46 5.80 -11.79
C LYS A 61 9.89 5.75 -11.26
N THR A 62 10.09 5.19 -10.07
CA THR A 62 11.40 5.01 -9.44
C THR A 62 11.89 3.57 -9.49
N ASN A 63 11.25 2.71 -10.31
CA ASN A 63 11.59 1.28 -10.42
C ASN A 63 11.63 0.58 -9.06
N GLY A 64 10.70 0.94 -8.17
CA GLY A 64 10.57 0.40 -6.82
C GLY A 64 11.62 0.89 -5.81
N SER A 65 12.42 1.90 -6.15
CA SER A 65 13.50 2.39 -5.27
C SER A 65 13.03 3.39 -4.22
N LEU A 66 11.87 4.02 -4.44
CA LEU A 66 11.30 5.04 -3.56
C LEU A 66 9.79 4.84 -3.42
N LEU A 67 9.30 5.06 -2.21
CA LEU A 67 7.87 5.09 -1.91
C LEU A 67 7.58 6.28 -0.99
N VAL A 68 6.51 7.02 -1.28
CA VAL A 68 6.00 8.03 -0.36
C VAL A 68 5.11 7.35 0.68
N THR A 69 5.29 7.70 1.94
CA THR A 69 4.57 7.14 3.09
C THR A 69 3.92 8.27 3.90
N ASP A 70 3.16 7.92 4.94
CA ASP A 70 2.57 8.88 5.87
C ASP A 70 1.71 9.99 5.21
N LEU A 71 1.08 9.71 4.07
CA LEU A 71 0.17 10.63 3.40
C LEU A 71 -1.00 10.99 4.32
N GLN A 72 -1.04 12.24 4.76
CA GLN A 72 -2.06 12.77 5.67
C GLN A 72 -2.33 14.25 5.38
N GLY A 73 -3.51 14.73 5.76
CA GLY A 73 -3.90 16.13 5.60
C GLY A 73 -5.40 16.30 5.49
N VAL A 74 -5.84 17.38 4.84
CA VAL A 74 -7.26 17.74 4.68
C VAL A 74 -7.62 17.76 3.19
N GLY A 75 -8.53 16.87 2.79
CA GLY A 75 -8.97 16.74 1.40
C GLY A 75 -7.81 16.38 0.45
N MET A 76 -7.48 17.27 -0.50
CA MET A 76 -6.36 17.10 -1.44
C MET A 76 -5.05 17.74 -0.96
N LYS A 77 -5.07 18.49 0.15
CA LYS A 77 -3.87 19.10 0.73
C LYS A 77 -3.23 18.08 1.67
N LEU A 78 -1.95 17.78 1.43
CA LEU A 78 -1.18 16.78 2.17
C LEU A 78 0.02 17.44 2.83
N THR A 79 0.37 17.01 4.02
CA THR A 79 1.54 17.45 4.78
C THR A 79 2.27 16.26 5.42
N ASP A 80 3.41 16.50 6.07
CA ASP A 80 4.16 15.52 6.88
C ASP A 80 4.49 14.19 6.17
N VAL A 81 4.69 14.23 4.85
CA VAL A 81 4.92 13.00 4.08
C VAL A 81 6.24 12.35 4.45
N GLY A 82 6.22 11.03 4.64
CA GLY A 82 7.41 10.21 4.81
C GLY A 82 7.94 9.69 3.47
N ILE A 83 9.19 9.22 3.48
CA ILE A 83 9.81 8.58 2.32
C ILE A 83 10.47 7.29 2.79
N ALA A 84 10.11 6.17 2.16
CA ALA A 84 10.86 4.92 2.24
C ALA A 84 11.75 4.78 1.01
N THR A 85 13.00 4.39 1.21
CA THR A 85 13.92 4.04 0.12
C THR A 85 14.54 2.68 0.39
N LEU A 86 15.08 2.03 -0.65
CA LEU A 86 15.98 0.90 -0.44
C LEU A 86 17.23 1.34 0.37
N ALA A 87 17.98 0.38 0.93
CA ALA A 87 19.14 0.65 1.81
C ALA A 87 20.16 1.63 1.20
N LYS A 88 20.27 1.64 -0.14
CA LYS A 88 21.19 2.51 -0.88
C LYS A 88 20.69 3.96 -1.02
N GLY A 89 19.46 4.27 -0.60
CA GLY A 89 18.78 5.54 -0.87
C GLY A 89 18.30 5.66 -2.32
N TYR A 90 17.79 6.84 -2.67
CA TYR A 90 17.39 7.19 -4.04
C TYR A 90 17.89 8.61 -4.36
N LYS A 91 18.83 8.75 -5.31
CA LYS A 91 19.39 10.05 -5.75
C LYS A 91 19.86 10.94 -4.59
N GLY A 92 20.55 10.35 -3.60
CA GLY A 92 21.03 11.08 -2.42
C GLY A 92 19.98 11.26 -1.31
N LEU A 93 18.71 10.94 -1.56
CA LEU A 93 17.68 10.89 -0.53
C LEU A 93 17.80 9.57 0.24
N LYS A 94 18.00 9.67 1.55
CA LYS A 94 17.85 8.54 2.47
C LYS A 94 16.46 8.66 3.10
N GLY A 95 15.62 7.65 2.88
CA GLY A 95 14.30 7.59 3.47
C GLY A 95 14.35 7.55 5.01
N ASN A 96 13.32 8.07 5.64
CA ASN A 96 13.10 8.00 7.09
C ASN A 96 12.27 6.76 7.50
N CYS A 97 11.84 5.95 6.53
CA CYS A 97 11.04 4.75 6.75
C CYS A 97 11.78 3.46 6.35
N SER A 98 11.36 2.34 6.94
CA SER A 98 11.96 1.03 6.71
C SER A 98 11.70 0.47 5.31
N ILE A 99 12.63 -0.35 4.81
CA ILE A 99 12.51 -1.05 3.51
C ILE A 99 11.29 -1.98 3.49
N SER A 100 10.91 -2.54 4.65
CA SER A 100 9.73 -3.39 4.79
C SER A 100 8.45 -2.73 4.28
N PHE A 101 8.38 -1.40 4.29
CA PHE A 101 7.24 -0.65 3.82
C PHE A 101 7.06 -0.74 2.30
N ILE A 102 8.16 -0.73 1.56
CA ILE A 102 8.15 -0.88 0.10
C ILE A 102 7.65 -2.27 -0.28
N GLU A 103 8.15 -3.31 0.39
CA GLU A 103 7.73 -4.70 0.15
C GLU A 103 6.27 -4.93 0.52
N GLN A 104 5.83 -4.40 1.67
CA GLN A 104 4.44 -4.49 2.11
C GLN A 104 3.49 -3.75 1.15
N PHE A 105 3.86 -2.56 0.70
CA PHE A 105 3.08 -1.82 -0.29
C PHE A 105 2.93 -2.64 -1.57
N ARG A 106 4.03 -3.19 -2.11
CA ARG A 106 4.00 -4.05 -3.29
C ARG A 106 3.07 -5.25 -3.12
N ALA A 107 3.07 -5.88 -1.94
CA ALA A 107 2.25 -7.06 -1.65
C ALA A 107 0.76 -6.74 -1.46
N LEU A 108 0.43 -5.61 -0.83
CA LEU A 108 -0.94 -5.26 -0.41
C LEU A 108 -1.65 -4.23 -1.30
N HIS A 109 -0.92 -3.59 -2.23
CA HIS A 109 -1.51 -2.64 -3.14
C HIS A 109 -2.53 -3.33 -4.05
N GLN A 110 -3.69 -2.70 -4.17
CA GLN A 110 -4.72 -3.08 -5.12
C GLN A 110 -4.98 -1.85 -5.98
N CYS A 111 -4.85 -2.01 -7.29
CA CYS A 111 -5.14 -0.93 -8.21
C CYS A 111 -6.59 -0.48 -8.05
N ASN A 112 -6.81 0.82 -8.23
CA ASN A 112 -8.12 1.44 -8.26
C ASN A 112 -8.31 2.16 -9.61
N LYS A 113 -9.47 2.78 -9.82
CA LYS A 113 -9.81 3.51 -11.06
C LYS A 113 -8.74 4.53 -11.48
N TYR A 114 -8.10 5.23 -10.54
CA TYR A 114 -7.06 6.21 -10.88
C TYR A 114 -5.74 5.54 -11.29
N CYS A 115 -5.40 4.37 -10.74
CA CYS A 115 -4.25 3.59 -11.23
C CYS A 115 -4.44 3.18 -12.70
N GLU A 116 -5.66 2.76 -13.05
CA GLU A 116 -6.04 2.40 -14.42
C GLU A 116 -6.02 3.61 -15.35
N MET A 117 -6.59 4.75 -14.92
CA MET A 117 -6.55 6.01 -15.68
C MET A 117 -5.11 6.48 -15.97
N LEU A 118 -4.16 6.22 -15.07
CA LEU A 118 -2.74 6.54 -15.25
C LEU A 118 -1.95 5.47 -16.01
N GLY A 119 -2.59 4.36 -16.41
CA GLY A 119 -1.94 3.25 -17.12
C GLY A 119 -0.86 2.55 -16.29
N LEU A 120 -1.02 2.50 -14.97
CA LEU A 120 -0.04 1.85 -14.08
C LEU A 120 -0.12 0.33 -14.19
N SER A 121 1.04 -0.33 -14.15
CA SER A 121 1.13 -1.78 -14.21
C SER A 121 0.78 -2.38 -12.85
N SER A 122 -0.12 -3.38 -12.82
CA SER A 122 -0.49 -4.05 -11.57
C SER A 122 0.74 -4.62 -10.86
N LEU A 123 0.91 -4.29 -9.57
CA LEU A 123 2.02 -4.77 -8.74
C LEU A 123 1.87 -6.23 -8.29
N ARG A 124 0.66 -6.80 -8.37
CA ARG A 124 0.48 -8.23 -8.12
C ARG A 124 1.28 -8.99 -9.16
N ALA A 125 2.22 -9.80 -8.69
CA ALA A 125 2.90 -10.77 -9.53
C ALA A 125 1.85 -11.49 -10.37
N ALA A 126 2.12 -11.67 -11.67
CA ALA A 126 1.43 -12.67 -12.43
C ALA A 126 1.62 -13.99 -11.67
N GLN A 127 0.61 -14.37 -10.87
CA GLN A 127 0.49 -15.73 -10.40
C GLN A 127 0.60 -16.57 -11.67
N PRO A 128 1.56 -17.51 -11.79
CA PRO A 128 1.55 -18.42 -12.92
C PRO A 128 0.14 -18.99 -12.94
N LYS A 129 -0.59 -18.79 -14.04
CA LYS A 129 -1.92 -19.38 -14.23
C LYS A 129 -1.78 -20.83 -13.80
N GLN A 130 -2.33 -21.21 -12.65
CA GLN A 130 -2.42 -22.61 -12.27
C GLN A 130 -3.14 -23.26 -13.45
N ARG A 131 -2.40 -24.03 -14.26
CA ARG A 131 -2.99 -24.90 -15.27
C ARG A 131 -3.96 -25.74 -14.46
N ARG A 132 -5.26 -25.53 -14.66
CA ARG A 132 -6.32 -26.34 -14.08
C ARG A 132 -5.91 -27.80 -14.25
N MET A 133 -5.52 -28.46 -13.16
CA MET A 133 -5.35 -29.90 -13.17
C MET A 133 -6.73 -30.47 -13.49
N LYS A 134 -6.84 -31.14 -14.64
CA LYS A 134 -8.05 -31.86 -15.01
C LYS A 134 -8.35 -32.85 -13.90
N THR A 135 -9.51 -32.72 -13.29
CA THR A 135 -10.06 -33.66 -12.32
C THR A 135 -10.15 -35.05 -12.96
N VAL A 136 -9.49 -36.03 -12.36
CA VAL A 136 -9.63 -37.45 -12.73
C VAL A 136 -10.95 -37.95 -12.14
N PRO A 137 -11.85 -38.60 -12.91
CA PRO A 137 -13.10 -39.14 -12.36
C PRO A 137 -12.83 -40.34 -11.45
N LYS A 138 -13.48 -40.38 -10.28
CA LYS A 138 -13.52 -41.54 -9.38
C LYS A 138 -14.15 -42.76 -10.08
N PRO A 139 -13.60 -43.98 -9.94
CA PRO A 139 -14.28 -45.18 -10.40
C PRO A 139 -15.50 -45.51 -9.52
N LYS A 140 -16.60 -45.89 -10.17
CA LYS A 140 -17.84 -46.34 -9.53
C LYS A 140 -17.62 -47.70 -8.85
N ALA A 141 -17.90 -47.79 -7.55
CA ALA A 141 -18.02 -49.07 -6.86
C ALA A 141 -19.34 -49.74 -7.28
N ARG A 142 -19.25 -51.01 -7.71
CA ARG A 142 -20.39 -51.87 -8.03
C ARG A 142 -20.99 -52.42 -6.74
N GLU A 143 -22.31 -52.25 -6.58
CA GLU A 143 -23.11 -52.93 -5.55
C GLU A 143 -23.10 -54.44 -5.77
N GLY A 144 -22.87 -55.19 -4.69
CA GLY A 144 -22.84 -56.64 -4.67
C GLY A 144 -23.61 -57.18 -3.47
N ARG A 145 -24.90 -57.46 -3.74
CA ARG A 145 -25.78 -58.54 -3.22
C ARG A 145 -25.73 -58.93 -1.73
N ASP A 146 -26.93 -58.87 -1.17
CA ASP A 146 -27.40 -59.50 0.07
C ASP A 146 -27.04 -60.98 0.19
N PHE A 147 -26.65 -61.41 1.39
CA PHE A 147 -26.80 -62.78 1.86
C PHE A 147 -27.15 -62.80 3.35
N ILE A 148 -28.15 -63.60 3.67
CA ILE A 148 -28.93 -63.69 4.92
C ILE A 148 -28.32 -64.74 5.88
N SER A 149 -28.60 -64.56 7.19
CA SER A 149 -28.77 -65.58 8.26
C SER A 149 -27.55 -66.20 8.95
N SER A 150 -27.41 -65.98 10.28
CA SER A 150 -27.95 -66.89 11.33
C SER A 150 -27.28 -66.59 12.68
N GLU A 151 -28.09 -66.69 13.74
CA GLU A 151 -27.74 -66.72 15.16
C GLU A 151 -26.73 -67.82 15.51
N HIS A 152 -25.87 -67.58 16.52
CA HIS A 152 -25.75 -68.29 17.81
C HIS A 152 -24.85 -67.48 18.76
#